data_AF-X1UJB6-F1
#
_entry.id   AF-X1UJB6-F1
#
_cell.length_a   1.000
_cell.length_b   1.000
_cell.length_c   1.000
_cell.angle_alpha   90.00
_cell.angle_beta   90.00
_cell.angle_gamma   90.00
#
_symmetry.space_group_name_H-M   'P 1'
#
loop_
_entity.id
_entity.type
_entity.pdbx_description
1 polymer ?
#
loop_
_entity_poly.entity_id
_entity_poly.type
_entity_poly.pdbx_seq_one_letter_code
_entity_poly.pdbx_strand_id
1 'polypeptide(L)'
;LGCLNDLIQPFCERDCPIYRKRHTEIDKRKVVGGKEIEIMSLSRLGTHPASFDLTIDGSKLTLGPSELLSLKQVKAKAIETLSYVPFPGMKASEWEVLINSLLAEVKQEAAPPDASAQARYVECVYDWLETAPGAERQEDVEAGRPVKREDGYFFKMKDAVNYLAKHHRLSVDPSELYRVVKEAGGGTQSVRLGKVFKLWFLPVRKEEEEEKEE
;
A
#
# COMPACT_ATOMS: atom_id res chain seq x y z
N LEU A 1 34.57 -33.62 23.33
CA LEU A 1 34.22 -34.53 24.45
C LEU A 1 33.21 -33.79 25.32
N GLY A 2 31.94 -34.21 25.27
CA GLY A 2 30.88 -33.66 26.12
C GLY A 2 31.19 -33.91 27.59
N CYS A 3 30.44 -33.28 28.49
CA CYS A 3 30.42 -33.74 29.88
C CYS A 3 29.88 -35.18 29.85
N LEU A 4 30.80 -36.13 29.87
CA LEU A 4 30.49 -37.53 30.07
C LEU A 4 30.06 -37.70 31.52
N ASN A 5 28.96 -38.44 31.68
CA ASN A 5 28.47 -39.09 32.88
C ASN A 5 27.25 -38.40 33.52
N ASP A 6 26.09 -39.04 33.33
CA ASP A 6 24.78 -38.72 33.94
C ASP A 6 24.79 -38.75 35.48
N LEU A 7 25.88 -39.24 36.08
CA LEU A 7 26.08 -39.33 37.52
C LEU A 7 26.49 -38.01 38.21
N ILE A 8 26.76 -36.92 37.47
CA ILE A 8 27.25 -35.64 38.04
C ILE A 8 26.19 -34.53 37.97
N GLN A 9 25.01 -34.79 37.38
CA GLN A 9 23.92 -33.81 37.31
C GLN A 9 23.46 -33.21 38.65
N PRO A 10 23.44 -33.95 39.78
CA PRO A 10 22.99 -33.37 41.05
C PRO A 10 23.98 -32.39 41.69
N PHE A 11 25.23 -32.34 41.23
CA PHE A 11 26.29 -31.48 41.78
C PHE A 11 26.63 -30.28 40.88
N CYS A 12 25.80 -30.00 39.87
CA CYS A 12 25.98 -28.84 39.00
C CYS A 12 25.34 -27.59 39.62
N GLU A 13 26.04 -26.95 40.55
CA GLU A 13 25.63 -25.65 41.09
C GLU A 13 25.95 -24.50 40.11
N ARG A 14 25.15 -23.43 40.14
CA ARG A 14 25.27 -22.25 39.26
C ARG A 14 26.63 -21.53 39.32
N ASP A 15 27.45 -21.85 40.32
CA ASP A 15 28.81 -21.32 40.50
C ASP A 15 29.92 -22.15 39.83
N CYS A 16 29.60 -23.24 39.12
CA CYS A 16 30.59 -24.04 38.41
C CYS A 16 31.32 -23.22 37.32
N PRO A 17 32.67 -23.14 37.33
CA PRO A 17 33.45 -22.37 36.33
C PRO A 17 33.26 -22.84 34.88
N ILE A 18 32.90 -24.13 34.69
CA ILE A 18 32.63 -24.71 33.37
C ILE A 18 31.23 -24.34 32.88
N TYR A 19 30.26 -24.18 33.79
CA TYR A 19 28.90 -23.71 33.49
C TYR A 19 28.91 -22.22 33.11
N ARG A 20 29.66 -21.39 33.87
CA ARG A 20 29.81 -19.96 33.57
C ARG A 20 30.39 -19.70 32.19
N LYS A 21 31.41 -20.45 31.73
CA LYS A 21 32.00 -20.22 30.40
C LYS A 21 31.05 -20.49 29.23
N ARG A 22 30.11 -21.44 29.35
CA ARG A 22 29.18 -21.76 28.25
C ARG A 22 27.84 -21.02 28.30
N HIS A 23 27.36 -20.63 29.47
CA HIS A 23 26.12 -19.83 29.57
C HIS A 23 26.36 -18.31 29.45
N THR A 24 27.57 -17.79 29.61
CA THR A 24 27.85 -16.36 29.35
C THR A 24 28.32 -16.06 27.92
N GLU A 25 28.52 -17.09 27.08
CA GLU A 25 28.88 -16.91 25.66
C GLU A 25 27.67 -16.88 24.71
N ILE A 26 26.45 -17.11 25.20
CA ILE A 26 25.22 -16.94 24.41
C ILE A 26 24.64 -15.52 24.53
N ASP A 27 25.09 -14.71 25.50
CA ASP A 27 24.51 -13.39 25.80
C ASP A 27 25.44 -12.18 25.64
N LYS A 28 26.48 -12.28 24.79
CA LYS A 28 27.31 -11.11 24.43
C LYS A 28 27.47 -10.91 22.93
N ARG A 29 26.33 -10.74 22.25
CA ARG A 29 26.21 -9.74 21.18
C ARG A 29 25.09 -8.74 21.49
N LYS A 30 25.01 -8.25 22.73
CA LYS A 30 24.53 -6.89 22.94
C LYS A 30 25.63 -5.96 22.46
N VAL A 31 25.53 -5.52 21.21
CA VAL A 31 26.19 -4.32 20.74
C VAL A 31 25.60 -3.17 21.54
N VAL A 32 26.21 -2.87 22.67
CA VAL A 32 25.96 -1.65 23.45
C VAL A 32 26.55 -0.51 22.63
N GLY A 33 25.69 0.36 22.11
CA GLY A 33 26.10 1.56 21.36
C GLY A 33 25.31 1.84 20.07
N GLY A 34 24.16 1.20 19.85
CA GLY A 34 23.22 1.64 18.82
C GLY A 34 22.19 2.58 19.44
N LYS A 35 22.09 3.81 18.95
CA LYS A 35 20.97 4.71 19.25
C LYS A 35 19.67 3.96 18.96
N GLU A 36 18.74 3.95 19.90
CA GLU A 36 17.43 3.31 19.76
C GLU A 36 16.71 4.07 18.64
N ILE A 37 16.52 3.42 17.49
CA ILE A 37 15.86 4.02 16.33
C ILE A 37 14.36 3.91 16.60
N GLU A 38 13.77 4.99 17.09
CA GLU A 38 12.44 4.92 17.69
C GLU A 38 11.30 5.01 16.67
N ILE A 39 11.52 5.55 15.47
CA ILE A 39 10.41 5.80 14.53
C ILE A 39 10.85 5.56 13.09
N MET A 40 10.18 4.63 12.42
CA MET A 40 10.28 4.41 10.98
C MET A 40 8.92 4.58 10.33
N SER A 41 8.81 5.52 9.40
CA SER A 41 7.66 5.66 8.50
C SER A 41 8.14 5.70 7.06
N LEU A 42 7.31 5.19 6.15
CA LEU A 42 7.60 5.21 4.73
C LEU A 42 6.54 6.06 4.04
N SER A 43 6.92 6.81 3.01
CA SER A 43 6.00 7.57 2.18
C SER A 43 6.38 7.43 0.73
N ARG A 44 5.40 7.24 -0.15
CA ARG A 44 5.64 7.13 -1.59
C ARG A 44 5.52 8.49 -2.25
N LEU A 45 6.54 8.88 -3.01
CA LEU A 45 6.54 10.09 -3.84
C LEU A 45 6.08 9.74 -5.27
N GLY A 46 5.21 10.58 -5.84
CA GLY A 46 4.68 10.45 -7.20
C GLY A 46 5.64 10.88 -8.31
N THR A 47 6.94 10.60 -8.17
CA THR A 47 8.00 10.97 -9.12
C THR A 47 8.19 9.91 -10.22
N HIS A 48 8.81 10.30 -11.34
CA HIS A 48 9.25 9.39 -12.41
C HIS A 48 10.77 9.47 -12.60
N PRO A 49 11.56 8.46 -12.19
CA PRO A 49 11.16 7.19 -11.57
C PRO A 49 10.65 7.35 -10.14
N ALA A 50 9.85 6.38 -9.66
CA ALA A 50 9.23 6.43 -8.33
C ALA A 50 10.26 6.54 -7.21
N SER A 51 9.99 7.39 -6.22
CA SER A 51 10.85 7.60 -5.05
C SER A 51 10.07 7.38 -3.76
N PHE A 52 10.79 7.07 -2.69
CA PHE A 52 10.22 6.81 -1.37
C PHE A 52 10.97 7.62 -0.32
N ASP A 53 10.25 8.26 0.57
CA ASP A 53 10.83 8.90 1.74
C ASP A 53 10.74 7.94 2.93
N LEU A 54 11.89 7.52 3.42
CA LEU A 54 12.02 6.74 4.65
C LEU A 54 12.40 7.69 5.79
N THR A 55 11.54 7.83 6.79
CA THR A 55 11.83 8.62 7.99
C THR A 55 12.56 7.74 9.01
N ILE A 56 13.71 8.19 9.51
CA ILE A 56 14.50 7.56 10.57
C ILE A 56 14.88 8.66 11.58
N ASP A 57 14.53 8.50 12.85
CA ASP A 57 14.80 9.49 13.91
C ASP A 57 14.39 10.93 13.52
N GLY A 58 13.25 11.06 12.83
CA GLY A 58 12.72 12.35 12.36
C GLY A 58 13.40 12.92 11.12
N SER A 59 14.45 12.27 10.60
CA SER A 59 15.14 12.67 9.37
C SER A 59 14.68 11.84 8.18
N LYS A 60 14.54 12.46 7.00
CA LYS A 60 14.02 11.80 5.79
C LYS A 60 15.15 11.39 4.85
N LEU A 61 15.07 10.15 4.37
CA LEU A 61 15.94 9.58 3.36
C LEU A 61 15.12 9.31 2.10
N THR A 62 15.36 10.08 1.04
CA THR A 62 14.71 9.85 -0.26
C THR A 62 15.46 8.77 -1.03
N LEU A 63 14.79 7.67 -1.35
CA LEU A 63 15.36 6.46 -1.94
C LEU A 63 14.57 6.04 -3.19
N GLY A 64 15.26 5.55 -4.21
CA GLY A 64 14.65 4.80 -5.30
C GLY A 64 14.26 3.38 -4.87
N PRO A 65 13.53 2.62 -5.71
CA PRO A 65 13.04 1.28 -5.36
C PRO A 65 14.17 0.28 -5.09
N SER A 66 15.23 0.32 -5.92
CA SER A 66 16.40 -0.55 -5.76
C SER A 66 17.24 -0.19 -4.54
N GLU A 67 17.30 1.10 -4.19
CA GLU A 67 18.01 1.58 -3.01
C GLU A 67 17.26 1.17 -1.73
N LEU A 68 15.93 1.32 -1.71
CA LEU A 68 15.08 0.99 -0.57
C LEU A 68 15.14 -0.50 -0.20
N LEU A 69 15.15 -1.39 -1.20
CA LEU A 69 15.23 -2.84 -0.95
C LEU A 69 16.59 -3.29 -0.41
N SER A 70 17.65 -2.53 -0.69
CA SER A 70 19.00 -2.91 -0.28
C SER A 70 19.39 -2.24 1.04
N LEU A 71 19.38 -3.01 2.14
CA LEU A 71 19.85 -2.53 3.45
C LEU A 71 21.25 -1.89 3.39
N LYS A 72 22.13 -2.39 2.51
CA LYS A 72 23.46 -1.81 2.30
C LYS A 72 23.40 -0.41 1.70
N GLN A 73 22.53 -0.18 0.71
CA GLN A 73 22.37 1.13 0.08
C GLN A 73 21.68 2.12 1.01
N VAL A 74 20.68 1.67 1.78
CA VAL A 74 20.06 2.50 2.81
C VAL A 74 21.07 2.94 3.86
N LYS A 75 21.93 2.03 4.34
CA LYS A 75 23.03 2.38 5.27
C LYS A 75 24.01 3.37 4.67
N ALA A 76 24.39 3.20 3.40
CA ALA A 76 25.28 4.14 2.72
C ALA A 76 24.66 5.55 2.65
N LYS A 77 23.39 5.65 2.24
CA LYS A 77 22.68 6.93 2.16
C LYS A 77 22.43 7.56 3.53
N ALA A 78 22.21 6.74 4.54
CA ALA A 78 22.09 7.20 5.92
C ALA A 78 23.41 7.77 6.48
N ILE A 79 24.56 7.23 6.08
CA ILE A 79 25.86 7.83 6.45
C ILE A 79 25.99 9.23 5.84
N GLU A 80 25.62 9.39 4.56
CA GLU A 80 25.68 10.67 3.86
C GLU A 80 24.72 11.71 4.44
N THR A 81 23.51 11.28 4.82
CA THR A 81 22.43 12.20 5.23
C THR A 81 22.37 12.41 6.73
N LEU A 82 22.56 11.35 7.52
CA LEU A 82 22.36 11.32 8.97
C LEU A 82 23.68 11.32 9.75
N SER A 83 24.83 11.10 9.10
CA SER A 83 26.15 10.99 9.74
C SER A 83 26.28 9.85 10.77
N TYR A 84 25.40 8.85 10.72
CA TYR A 84 25.54 7.60 11.49
C TYR A 84 24.98 6.40 10.71
N VAL A 85 25.34 5.19 11.17
CA VAL A 85 24.86 3.93 10.56
C VAL A 85 23.62 3.46 11.33
N PRO A 86 22.43 3.48 10.71
CA PRO A 86 21.25 2.91 11.34
C PRO A 86 21.25 1.38 11.26
N PHE A 87 20.48 0.72 12.12
CA PHE A 87 20.24 -0.73 12.13
C PHE A 87 21.51 -1.59 12.28
N PRO A 88 22.33 -1.38 13.33
CA PRO A 88 23.47 -2.25 13.59
C PRO A 88 23.00 -3.69 13.84
N GLY A 89 23.59 -4.66 13.15
CA GLY A 89 23.29 -6.08 13.34
C GLY A 89 22.04 -6.63 12.64
N MET A 90 21.21 -5.77 12.03
CA MET A 90 20.04 -6.21 11.26
C MET A 90 20.44 -6.98 10.00
N LYS A 91 19.77 -8.12 9.75
CA LYS A 91 19.94 -8.96 8.57
C LYS A 91 19.07 -8.46 7.40
N ALA A 92 19.46 -8.80 6.18
CA ALA A 92 18.71 -8.44 4.97
C ALA A 92 17.27 -9.00 4.98
N SER A 93 17.06 -10.21 5.49
CA SER A 93 15.73 -10.81 5.60
C SER A 93 14.82 -10.05 6.57
N GLU A 94 15.38 -9.54 7.68
CA GLU A 94 14.63 -8.75 8.66
C GLU A 94 14.26 -7.38 8.08
N TRP A 95 15.16 -6.81 7.27
CA TRP A 95 14.92 -5.57 6.52
C TRP A 95 13.77 -5.72 5.52
N GLU A 96 13.76 -6.80 4.75
CA GLU A 96 12.69 -7.07 3.77
C GLU A 96 11.32 -7.21 4.46
N VAL A 97 11.25 -7.90 5.60
CA VAL A 97 10.01 -8.03 6.39
C VAL A 97 9.54 -6.64 6.86
N LEU A 98 10.44 -5.84 7.42
CA LEU A 98 10.14 -4.49 7.88
C LEU A 98 9.62 -3.59 6.74
N ILE A 99 10.32 -3.56 5.60
CA ILE A 99 9.92 -2.75 4.44
C ILE A 99 8.57 -3.20 3.90
N ASN A 100 8.27 -4.50 3.87
CA ASN A 100 6.97 -5.01 3.45
C ASN A 100 5.84 -4.55 4.41
N SER A 101 6.08 -4.57 5.73
CA SER A 101 5.14 -4.04 6.72
C SER A 101 4.89 -2.54 6.50
N LEU A 102 5.96 -1.75 6.36
CA LEU A 102 5.85 -0.31 6.13
C LEU A 102 5.14 0.00 4.80
N LEU A 103 5.45 -0.72 3.72
CA LEU A 103 4.75 -0.56 2.43
C LEU A 103 3.27 -0.93 2.52
N ALA A 104 2.90 -1.92 3.35
CA ALA A 104 1.51 -2.27 3.59
C ALA A 104 0.78 -1.15 4.36
N GLU A 105 1.45 -0.50 5.31
CA GLU A 105 0.96 0.68 6.02
C GLU A 105 0.83 1.88 5.08
N VAL A 106 1.84 2.19 4.24
CA VAL A 106 1.75 3.25 3.21
C VAL A 106 0.57 3.00 2.26
N LYS A 107 0.30 1.75 1.91
CA LYS A 107 -0.85 1.39 1.07
C LYS A 107 -2.18 1.62 1.81
N GLN A 108 -2.21 1.48 3.13
CA GLN A 108 -3.39 1.79 3.95
C GLN A 108 -3.54 3.31 4.18
N GLU A 109 -2.42 4.02 4.34
CA GLU A 109 -2.32 5.47 4.48
C GLU A 109 -2.30 6.21 3.14
N ALA A 110 -2.66 5.56 2.03
CA ALA A 110 -2.76 6.19 0.71
C ALA A 110 -3.84 7.28 0.74
N ALA A 111 -3.43 8.45 1.23
CA ALA A 111 -4.19 9.63 1.62
C ALA A 111 -5.45 9.29 2.48
N PRO A 112 -5.67 9.98 3.63
CA PRO A 112 -7.04 10.21 4.04
C PRO A 112 -7.71 10.79 2.80
N PRO A 113 -8.76 10.14 2.28
CA PRO A 113 -9.42 10.69 1.13
C PRO A 113 -9.91 12.06 1.55
N ASP A 114 -9.32 13.09 0.95
CA ASP A 114 -9.92 14.40 0.96
C ASP A 114 -11.34 14.13 0.42
N ALA A 115 -12.38 14.37 1.23
CA ALA A 115 -13.75 14.07 0.80
C ALA A 115 -14.04 14.76 -0.55
N SER A 116 -13.34 15.89 -0.78
CA SER A 116 -13.26 16.59 -2.06
C SER A 116 -12.69 15.76 -3.22
N ALA A 117 -11.63 14.96 -2.99
CA ALA A 117 -11.01 14.12 -4.01
C ALA A 117 -11.87 12.90 -4.35
N GLN A 118 -12.51 12.26 -3.36
CA GLN A 118 -13.46 11.17 -3.63
C GLN A 118 -14.67 11.65 -4.41
N ALA A 119 -15.28 12.75 -3.95
CA ALA A 119 -16.40 13.37 -4.63
C ALA A 119 -16.00 13.68 -6.07
N ARG A 120 -14.82 14.29 -6.28
CA ARG A 120 -14.28 14.55 -7.62
C ARG A 120 -14.12 13.29 -8.48
N TYR A 121 -13.70 12.16 -7.92
CA TYR A 121 -13.61 10.92 -8.70
C TYR A 121 -14.98 10.43 -9.16
N VAL A 122 -15.97 10.43 -8.27
CA VAL A 122 -17.35 10.06 -8.61
C VAL A 122 -17.89 10.99 -9.69
N GLU A 123 -17.69 12.31 -9.52
CA GLU A 123 -18.11 13.32 -10.48
C GLU A 123 -17.53 13.08 -11.87
N CYS A 124 -16.21 12.92 -11.97
CA CYS A 124 -15.57 12.67 -13.27
C CYS A 124 -15.99 11.32 -13.89
N VAL A 125 -16.32 10.32 -13.07
CA VAL A 125 -16.86 9.05 -13.57
C VAL A 125 -18.28 9.23 -14.09
N TYR A 126 -19.15 9.98 -13.42
CA TYR A 126 -20.49 10.30 -13.93
C TYR A 126 -20.40 11.10 -15.25
N ASP A 127 -19.58 12.15 -15.31
CA ASP A 127 -19.37 12.94 -16.52
C ASP A 127 -18.98 12.04 -17.72
N TRP A 128 -18.08 11.08 -17.49
CA TRP A 128 -17.72 10.09 -18.50
C TRP A 128 -18.91 9.23 -18.91
N LEU A 129 -19.61 8.65 -17.94
CA LEU A 129 -20.72 7.74 -18.20
C LEU A 129 -21.87 8.44 -18.91
N GLU A 130 -22.12 9.71 -18.64
CA GLU A 130 -23.13 10.53 -19.29
C GLU A 130 -22.74 10.91 -20.72
N THR A 131 -21.48 11.30 -20.94
CA THR A 131 -21.00 11.79 -22.25
C THR A 131 -20.57 10.68 -23.22
N ALA A 132 -20.12 9.53 -22.72
CA ALA A 132 -19.60 8.46 -23.55
C ALA A 132 -20.70 7.81 -24.41
N PRO A 133 -20.39 7.38 -25.66
CA PRO A 133 -21.32 6.57 -26.44
C PRO A 133 -21.66 5.27 -25.71
N GLY A 134 -22.95 4.95 -25.62
CA GLY A 134 -23.44 3.71 -25.02
C GLY A 134 -23.07 2.48 -25.86
N ALA A 135 -22.84 1.36 -25.20
CA ALA A 135 -22.61 0.08 -25.85
C ALA A 135 -23.92 -0.53 -26.36
N GLU A 136 -24.01 -0.80 -27.66
CA GLU A 136 -25.16 -1.46 -28.29
C GLU A 136 -24.90 -2.95 -28.53
N ARG A 137 -23.63 -3.33 -28.70
CA ARG A 137 -23.20 -4.69 -29.01
C ARG A 137 -22.11 -5.16 -28.04
N GLN A 138 -21.85 -6.47 -28.03
CA GLN A 138 -20.81 -7.06 -27.17
C GLN A 138 -19.41 -6.47 -27.44
N GLU A 139 -19.12 -6.14 -28.70
CA GLU A 139 -17.86 -5.56 -29.15
C GLU A 139 -17.63 -4.15 -28.55
N ASP A 140 -18.71 -3.38 -28.37
CA ASP A 140 -18.66 -2.06 -27.75
C ASP A 140 -18.23 -2.14 -26.28
N VAL A 141 -18.81 -3.10 -25.55
CA VAL A 141 -18.44 -3.37 -24.15
C VAL A 141 -16.98 -3.82 -24.07
N GLU A 142 -16.53 -4.62 -25.03
CA GLU A 142 -15.12 -5.01 -25.13
C GLU A 142 -14.18 -3.84 -25.39
N ALA A 143 -14.61 -2.89 -26.23
CA ALA A 143 -13.91 -1.64 -26.51
C ALA A 143 -13.97 -0.61 -25.36
N GLY A 144 -14.68 -0.93 -24.27
CA GLY A 144 -14.74 -0.10 -23.06
C GLY A 144 -15.86 0.95 -23.06
N ARG A 145 -16.84 0.82 -23.96
CA ARG A 145 -18.05 1.64 -23.92
C ARG A 145 -18.96 1.17 -22.78
N PRO A 146 -19.52 2.09 -21.98
CA PRO A 146 -20.45 1.73 -20.93
C PRO A 146 -21.80 1.29 -21.50
N VAL A 147 -22.47 0.34 -20.86
CA VAL A 147 -23.88 0.02 -21.14
C VAL A 147 -24.73 0.99 -20.35
N LYS A 148 -25.64 1.70 -21.03
CA LYS A 148 -26.56 2.65 -20.40
C LYS A 148 -27.93 2.03 -20.29
N ARG A 149 -28.57 2.15 -19.13
CA ARG A 149 -29.95 1.73 -18.86
C ARG A 149 -30.65 2.78 -18.01
N GLU A 150 -31.96 2.67 -17.90
CA GLU A 150 -32.79 3.58 -17.08
C GLU A 150 -32.42 3.53 -15.59
N ASP A 151 -31.99 2.37 -15.09
CA ASP A 151 -31.61 2.15 -13.69
C ASP A 151 -30.17 2.58 -13.38
N GLY A 152 -29.33 2.81 -14.39
CA GLY A 152 -27.97 3.27 -14.20
C GLY A 152 -27.00 2.87 -15.32
N TYR A 153 -25.73 3.02 -15.01
CA TYR A 153 -24.62 2.84 -15.92
C TYR A 153 -23.81 1.61 -15.55
N PHE A 154 -23.46 0.81 -16.55
CA PHE A 154 -22.64 -0.38 -16.38
C PHE A 154 -21.33 -0.26 -17.15
N PHE A 155 -20.21 -0.45 -16.46
CA PHE A 155 -18.89 -0.18 -17.03
C PHE A 155 -17.83 -1.11 -16.45
N LYS A 156 -16.64 -1.14 -17.06
CA LYS A 156 -15.49 -1.83 -16.50
C LYS A 156 -14.67 -0.85 -15.67
N MET A 157 -14.24 -1.26 -14.47
CA MET A 157 -13.41 -0.40 -13.63
C MET A 157 -12.11 0.03 -14.33
N LYS A 158 -11.49 -0.90 -15.07
CA LYS A 158 -10.26 -0.61 -15.83
C LYS A 158 -10.45 0.61 -16.75
N ASP A 159 -11.61 0.74 -17.38
CA ASP A 159 -11.87 1.83 -18.31
C ASP A 159 -12.14 3.15 -17.57
N ALA A 160 -12.80 3.11 -16.41
CA ALA A 160 -12.93 4.27 -15.52
C ALA A 160 -11.56 4.79 -15.04
N VAL A 161 -10.68 3.89 -14.56
CA VAL A 161 -9.30 4.26 -14.14
C VAL A 161 -8.52 4.87 -15.32
N ASN A 162 -8.62 4.27 -16.50
CA ASN A 162 -7.97 4.79 -17.70
C ASN A 162 -8.52 6.16 -18.11
N TYR A 163 -9.83 6.38 -17.97
CA TYR A 163 -10.47 7.66 -18.26
C TYR A 163 -9.96 8.76 -17.32
N LEU A 164 -9.99 8.51 -16.01
CA LEU A 164 -9.50 9.46 -14.99
C LEU A 164 -8.03 9.84 -15.22
N ALA A 165 -7.19 8.86 -15.54
CA ALA A 165 -5.78 9.10 -15.84
C ALA A 165 -5.58 9.93 -17.11
N LYS A 166 -6.33 9.64 -18.18
CA LYS A 166 -6.17 10.31 -19.49
C LYS A 166 -6.77 11.71 -19.53
N HIS A 167 -7.99 11.89 -19.01
CA HIS A 167 -8.77 13.11 -19.18
C HIS A 167 -8.59 14.09 -18.01
N HIS A 168 -8.34 13.59 -16.80
CA HIS A 168 -8.23 14.42 -15.60
C HIS A 168 -6.83 14.40 -14.97
N ARG A 169 -5.89 13.60 -15.51
CA ARG A 169 -4.55 13.37 -14.94
C ARG A 169 -4.60 12.88 -13.50
N LEU A 170 -5.68 12.18 -13.13
CA LEU A 170 -5.89 11.63 -11.81
C LEU A 170 -5.37 10.19 -11.77
N SER A 171 -4.33 9.95 -10.98
CA SER A 171 -3.76 8.62 -10.77
C SER A 171 -4.42 7.96 -9.57
N VAL A 172 -5.53 7.25 -9.80
CA VAL A 172 -6.34 6.64 -8.75
C VAL A 172 -5.98 5.17 -8.55
N ASP A 173 -5.83 4.72 -7.31
CA ASP A 173 -5.69 3.28 -7.03
C ASP A 173 -7.03 2.57 -7.34
N PRO A 174 -7.04 1.43 -8.07
CA PRO A 174 -8.28 0.73 -8.37
C PRO A 174 -9.11 0.37 -7.13
N SER A 175 -8.46 0.09 -5.99
CA SER A 175 -9.14 -0.24 -4.72
C SER A 175 -9.85 0.97 -4.11
N GLU A 176 -9.26 2.16 -4.28
CA GLU A 176 -9.89 3.41 -3.86
C GLU A 176 -11.13 3.68 -4.70
N LEU A 177 -11.03 3.54 -6.03
CA LEU A 177 -12.17 3.75 -6.92
C LEU A 177 -13.30 2.73 -6.67
N TYR A 178 -12.97 1.49 -6.29
CA TYR A 178 -13.97 0.51 -5.83
C TYR A 178 -14.76 0.98 -4.62
N ARG A 179 -14.08 1.54 -3.62
CA ARG A 179 -14.72 2.02 -2.39
C ARG A 179 -15.60 3.23 -2.70
N VAL A 180 -15.08 4.16 -3.47
CA VAL A 180 -15.76 5.38 -3.89
C VAL A 180 -17.03 5.08 -4.70
N VAL A 181 -16.97 4.15 -5.67
CA VAL A 181 -18.15 3.72 -6.43
C VAL A 181 -19.19 3.04 -5.53
N LYS A 182 -18.77 2.24 -4.54
CA LYS A 182 -19.71 1.62 -3.58
C LYS A 182 -20.39 2.64 -2.68
N GLU A 183 -19.65 3.65 -2.20
CA GLU A 183 -20.18 4.73 -1.39
C GLU A 183 -21.21 5.57 -2.15
N ALA A 184 -21.03 5.71 -3.48
CA ALA A 184 -22.01 6.33 -4.38
C ALA A 184 -23.22 5.42 -4.72
N GLY A 185 -23.42 4.31 -4.01
CA GLY A 185 -24.53 3.37 -4.24
C GLY A 185 -24.28 2.38 -5.38
N GLY A 186 -23.07 2.33 -5.91
CA GLY A 186 -22.66 1.40 -6.95
C GLY A 186 -22.29 0.01 -6.45
N GLY A 187 -22.09 -0.90 -7.39
CA GLY A 187 -21.79 -2.31 -7.08
C GLY A 187 -21.30 -3.08 -8.29
N THR A 188 -21.34 -4.40 -8.22
CA THR A 188 -21.06 -5.27 -9.37
C THR A 188 -22.30 -6.04 -9.77
N GLN A 189 -22.64 -6.02 -11.05
CA GLN A 189 -23.83 -6.66 -11.58
C GLN A 189 -23.53 -7.36 -12.92
N SER A 190 -24.25 -8.45 -13.17
CA SER A 190 -24.14 -9.18 -14.43
C SER A 190 -25.12 -8.61 -15.45
N VAL A 191 -24.61 -8.19 -16.60
CA VAL A 191 -25.37 -7.62 -17.71
C VAL A 191 -25.27 -8.53 -18.92
N ARG A 192 -26.39 -8.82 -19.56
CA ARG A 192 -26.42 -9.59 -20.82
C ARG A 192 -26.55 -8.64 -22.01
N LEU A 193 -25.58 -8.69 -22.91
CA LEU A 193 -25.57 -7.99 -24.20
C LEU A 193 -24.90 -8.90 -25.23
N GLY A 194 -25.68 -9.77 -25.88
CA GLY A 194 -25.18 -10.93 -26.65
C GLY A 194 -24.65 -12.03 -25.72
N LYS A 195 -23.62 -11.72 -24.93
CA LYS A 195 -23.06 -12.55 -23.85
C LYS A 195 -23.23 -11.91 -22.48
N VAL A 196 -22.94 -12.66 -21.42
CA VAL A 196 -23.01 -12.17 -20.03
C VAL A 196 -21.67 -11.54 -19.65
N PHE A 197 -21.71 -10.30 -19.18
CA PHE A 197 -20.57 -9.55 -18.65
C PHE A 197 -20.77 -9.28 -17.17
N LYS A 198 -19.71 -9.42 -16.37
CA LYS A 198 -19.69 -8.92 -14.99
C LYS A 198 -19.10 -7.52 -15.00
N LEU A 199 -19.95 -6.52 -14.78
CA LEU A 199 -19.60 -5.10 -14.84
C LEU A 199 -19.79 -4.44 -13.49
N TRP A 200 -19.20 -3.26 -13.34
CA TRP A 200 -19.55 -2.34 -12.27
C TRP A 200 -20.81 -1.57 -12.66
N PHE A 201 -21.64 -1.29 -11.66
CA PHE A 201 -22.88 -0.56 -11.77
C PHE A 201 -22.79 0.71 -10.93
N LEU A 202 -23.32 1.81 -11.46
CA LEU A 202 -23.52 3.06 -10.75
C LEU A 202 -24.93 3.58 -11.08
N PRO A 203 -25.77 3.89 -10.09
CA PRO A 203 -27.14 4.36 -10.33
C PRO A 203 -27.13 5.71 -11.05
N VAL A 204 -28.20 6.05 -11.77
CA VAL A 204 -28.37 7.43 -12.28
C VAL A 204 -28.44 8.39 -11.10
N ARG A 205 -27.88 9.59 -11.25
CA ARG A 205 -28.04 10.66 -10.26
C ARG A 205 -29.54 10.93 -10.08
N LYS A 206 -30.02 10.88 -8.85
CA LYS A 206 -31.31 11.47 -8.54
C LYS A 206 -31.10 12.98 -8.62
N GLU A 207 -31.69 13.61 -9.63
CA GLU A 207 -31.88 15.06 -9.59
C GLU A 207 -32.76 15.31 -8.36
N GLU A 208 -32.18 15.86 -7.29
CA GLU A 208 -32.98 16.50 -6.25
C GLU A 208 -33.61 17.71 -6.95
N GLU A 209 -34.88 17.57 -7.33
CA GLU A 209 -35.71 18.69 -7.72
C GLU A 209 -35.68 19.67 -6.54
N GLU A 210 -34.85 20.70 -6.63
CA GLU A 210 -34.97 21.88 -5.77
C GLU A 210 -36.34 22.48 -6.05
N GLU A 211 -37.34 22.07 -5.25
CA GLU A 211 -38.58 22.80 -5.06
C GLU A 211 -38.19 24.23 -4.66
N LYS A 212 -38.18 25.12 -5.64
CA LYS A 212 -38.29 26.56 -5.42
C LYS A 212 -39.66 26.79 -4.78
N GLU A 213 -39.71 26.79 -3.46
CA GLU A 213 -40.81 27.40 -2.74
C GLU A 213 -40.73 28.93 -2.96
N GLU A 214 -41.69 29.45 -3.73
CA GLU A 214 -42.07 30.87 -3.81
C GLU A 214 -42.68 31.39 -2.52
#